data_AF-A0AA95G145-F1
#
_entry.id   AF-A0AA95G145-F1
#
_cell.length_a   1.000
_cell.length_b   1.000
_cell.length_c   1.000
_cell.angle_alpha   90.00
_cell.angle_beta   90.00
_cell.angle_gamma   90.00
#
_symmetry.space_group_name_H-M   'P 1'
#
loop_
_entity.id
_entity.type
_entity.pdbx_description
1 polymer ?
#
loop_
_entity_poly.entity_id
_entity_poly.type
_entity_poly.pdbx_seq_one_letter_code
_entity_poly.pdbx_strand_id
1 'polypeptide(L)'
;MTEDERIRPVSRRELVTLANEFAVVRVSLDTTGNGPRLLVQDVETGDEIFLEPLELACLCLATPEDRVQWMKVGAYRDERQPGGEA
;
A
#
# COMPACT_ATOMS: atom_id res chain seq x y z
N MET A 1 -12.04 -5.02 -33.83
CA MET A 1 -11.95 -4.80 -32.36
C MET A 1 -13.37 -4.70 -31.87
N THR A 2 -13.92 -5.79 -31.32
CA THR A 2 -15.33 -5.86 -30.91
C THR A 2 -15.53 -5.24 -29.54
N GLU A 3 -16.70 -4.65 -29.34
CA GLU A 3 -17.14 -3.90 -28.16
C GLU A 3 -17.17 -4.74 -26.85
N ASP A 4 -16.97 -6.06 -26.98
CA ASP A 4 -17.09 -7.10 -25.95
C ASP A 4 -15.87 -7.25 -25.02
N GLU A 5 -14.74 -6.59 -25.32
CA GLU A 5 -13.59 -6.51 -24.39
C GLU A 5 -13.82 -5.51 -23.23
N ARG A 6 -14.94 -4.78 -23.26
CA ARG A 6 -15.26 -3.78 -22.25
C ARG A 6 -15.93 -4.45 -21.06
N ILE A 7 -15.21 -4.44 -19.93
CA ILE A 7 -15.60 -4.87 -18.58
C ILE A 7 -15.26 -6.34 -18.28
N ARG A 8 -13.97 -6.63 -18.15
CA ARG A 8 -13.56 -7.73 -17.27
C ARG A 8 -14.06 -7.39 -15.86
N PRO A 9 -14.75 -8.29 -15.14
CA PRO A 9 -15.15 -8.02 -13.77
C PRO A 9 -13.91 -7.72 -12.94
N VAL A 10 -13.93 -6.58 -12.25
CA VAL A 10 -12.91 -6.20 -11.29
C VAL A 10 -12.91 -7.26 -10.19
N SER A 11 -11.98 -8.21 -10.29
CA SER A 11 -11.83 -9.26 -9.27
C SER A 11 -10.81 -8.78 -8.25
N ARG A 12 -11.34 -8.22 -7.16
CA ARG A 12 -10.61 -7.99 -5.91
C ARG A 12 -11.00 -9.09 -4.94
N ARG A 13 -10.02 -9.88 -4.53
CA ARG A 13 -10.21 -10.94 -3.53
C ARG A 13 -9.46 -10.57 -2.27
N GLU A 14 -10.20 -10.35 -1.19
CA GLU A 14 -9.59 -10.17 0.13
C GLU A 14 -8.73 -11.39 0.48
N LEU A 15 -7.52 -11.13 0.97
CA LEU A 15 -6.58 -12.16 1.40
C LEU A 15 -6.53 -12.26 2.91
N VAL A 16 -6.40 -11.12 3.59
CA VAL A 16 -6.27 -11.03 5.05
C VAL A 16 -6.63 -9.64 5.55
N THR A 17 -7.15 -9.56 6.77
CA THR A 17 -7.24 -8.32 7.55
C THR A 17 -6.24 -8.40 8.69
N LEU A 18 -5.39 -7.38 8.83
CA LEU A 18 -4.40 -7.23 9.89
C LEU A 18 -4.84 -6.09 10.80
N ALA A 19 -4.85 -6.33 12.11
CA ALA A 19 -5.30 -5.35 13.09
C ALA A 19 -4.38 -5.35 14.31
N ASN A 20 -4.08 -4.16 14.83
CA ASN A 20 -3.40 -3.94 16.10
C ASN A 20 -3.92 -2.65 16.77
N GLU A 21 -3.26 -2.20 17.83
CA GLU A 21 -3.63 -0.99 18.58
C GLU A 21 -3.38 0.33 17.83
N PHE A 22 -2.72 0.29 16.68
CA PHE A 22 -2.36 1.46 15.88
C PHE A 22 -3.17 1.58 14.59
N ALA A 23 -3.56 0.46 13.97
CA ALA A 23 -4.26 0.46 12.70
C ALA A 23 -4.99 -0.87 12.40
N VAL A 24 -5.98 -0.79 11.50
CA VAL A 24 -6.63 -1.93 10.87
C VAL A 24 -6.48 -1.80 9.36
N VAL A 25 -5.79 -2.76 8.74
CA VAL A 25 -5.56 -2.78 7.29
C VAL A 25 -6.12 -4.03 6.64
N ARG A 26 -6.81 -3.86 5.52
CA ARG A 26 -7.29 -4.95 4.66
C ARG A 26 -6.32 -5.14 3.49
N VAL A 27 -5.86 -6.36 3.28
CA VAL A 27 -5.00 -6.74 2.16
C VAL A 27 -5.81 -7.59 1.17
N SER A 28 -5.81 -7.18 -0.09
CA SER A 28 -6.53 -7.86 -1.17
C SER A 28 -5.62 -8.13 -2.37
N LEU A 29 -5.88 -9.22 -3.09
CA LEU A 29 -5.36 -9.43 -4.43
C LEU A 29 -6.24 -8.67 -5.42
N ASP A 30 -5.68 -7.66 -6.07
CA ASP A 30 -6.32 -6.92 -7.16
C ASP A 30 -5.80 -7.49 -8.49
N THR A 31 -6.72 -7.98 -9.32
CA THR A 31 -6.39 -8.49 -10.67
C THR A 31 -6.85 -7.54 -11.76
N THR A 32 -7.06 -6.27 -11.41
CA THR A 32 -7.52 -5.25 -12.35
C THR A 32 -6.36 -4.54 -13.02
N GLY A 33 -6.55 -4.12 -14.27
CA GLY A 33 -5.51 -3.39 -15.00
C GLY A 33 -4.37 -4.26 -15.53
N ASN A 34 -3.13 -3.79 -15.39
CA ASN A 34 -1.94 -4.31 -16.08
C ASN A 34 -1.36 -5.62 -15.50
N GLY A 35 -1.97 -6.18 -14.45
CA GLY A 35 -1.57 -7.46 -13.88
C GLY A 35 -1.98 -7.61 -12.41
N PRO A 36 -1.77 -8.79 -11.82
CA PRO A 36 -2.02 -9.02 -10.41
C PRO A 36 -1.12 -8.16 -9.52
N ARG A 37 -1.70 -7.49 -8.54
CA ARG A 37 -1.02 -6.62 -7.56
C ARG A 37 -1.68 -6.72 -6.20
N LEU A 38 -0.99 -6.30 -5.15
CA LEU A 38 -1.59 -6.21 -3.82
C LEU A 38 -2.26 -4.83 -3.65
N LEU A 39 -3.47 -4.83 -3.10
CA LEU A 39 -4.14 -3.64 -2.59
C LEU A 39 -4.08 -3.69 -1.06
N VAL A 40 -3.55 -2.64 -0.46
CA VAL A 40 -3.59 -2.40 1.00
C VAL A 40 -4.51 -1.22 1.24
N GLN A 41 -5.53 -1.43 2.06
CA GLN A 41 -6.52 -0.42 2.42
C GLN A 41 -6.51 -0.21 3.93
N ASP A 42 -6.39 1.05 4.37
CA ASP A 42 -6.71 1.45 5.73
C ASP A 42 -8.23 1.41 5.91
N VAL A 43 -8.71 0.64 6.89
CA VAL A 43 -10.15 0.45 7.13
C VAL A 43 -10.79 1.68 7.80
N GLU A 44 -10.02 2.46 8.55
CA GLU A 44 -10.50 3.64 9.27
C GLU A 44 -10.59 4.86 8.34
N THR A 45 -9.54 5.14 7.57
CA THR A 45 -9.50 6.31 6.68
C THR A 45 -10.05 6.01 5.29
N GLY A 46 -10.01 4.74 4.87
CA GLY A 46 -10.32 4.33 3.50
C GLY A 46 -9.18 4.58 2.51
N ASP A 47 -8.01 5.02 2.97
CA ASP A 47 -6.85 5.24 2.10
C ASP A 47 -6.35 3.92 1.50
N GLU A 48 -5.94 3.98 0.24
CA GLU A 48 -5.54 2.81 -0.55
C GLU A 48 -4.15 2.99 -1.15
N ILE A 49 -3.34 1.93 -1.12
CA ILE A 49 -2.12 1.81 -1.90
C ILE A 49 -2.10 0.47 -2.66
N PHE A 50 -1.61 0.53 -3.89
CA PHE A 50 -1.34 -0.65 -4.70
C PHE A 50 0.15 -0.94 -4.70
N LEU A 51 0.52 -2.21 -4.54
CA LEU A 51 1.89 -2.69 -4.65
C LEU A 51 1.97 -3.65 -5.84
N GLU A 52 2.58 -3.18 -6.92
CA GLU A 52 2.94 -4.02 -8.05
C GLU A 52 3.99 -5.07 -7.64
N PRO A 53 4.12 -6.18 -8.39
CA PRO A 53 5.08 -7.24 -8.04
C PRO A 53 6.51 -6.74 -7.82
N LEU A 54 6.96 -5.74 -8.60
CA LEU A 54 8.29 -5.15 -8.44
C LEU A 54 8.42 -4.36 -7.13
N GLU A 55 7.44 -3.53 -6.79
CA GLU A 55 7.43 -2.74 -5.55
C GLU A 55 7.40 -3.65 -4.32
N LEU A 56 6.58 -4.71 -4.36
CA LEU A 56 6.53 -5.72 -3.32
C LEU A 56 7.87 -6.45 -3.17
N ALA A 57 8.50 -6.85 -4.27
CA ALA A 57 9.81 -7.49 -4.24
C ALA A 57 10.87 -6.57 -3.63
N CYS A 58 10.88 -5.29 -4.01
CA CYS A 58 11.75 -4.28 -3.40
C CYS A 58 11.53 -4.18 -1.89
N LEU A 59 10.27 -4.14 -1.43
CA LEU A 59 9.94 -4.09 0.01
C LEU A 59 10.39 -5.33 0.79
N CYS A 60 10.21 -6.52 0.21
CA CYS A 60 10.61 -7.77 0.85
C CYS A 60 12.14 -7.95 0.91
N LEU A 61 12.86 -7.45 -0.10
CA LEU A 61 14.32 -7.58 -0.20
C LEU A 61 15.09 -6.42 0.45
N ALA A 62 14.41 -5.33 0.80
CA ALA A 62 14.98 -4.19 1.48
C ALA A 62 15.65 -4.59 2.81
N THR A 63 16.74 -3.92 3.16
CA THR A 63 17.32 -4.03 4.51
C THR A 63 16.37 -3.42 5.54
N PRO A 64 16.49 -3.77 6.83
CA PRO A 64 15.75 -3.07 7.90
C PRO A 64 15.91 -1.55 7.83
N GLU A 65 17.12 -1.07 7.55
CA GLU A 65 17.45 0.35 7.43
C GLU A 65 16.71 1.00 6.25
N ASP A 66 16.70 0.36 5.07
CA ASP A 66 15.98 0.84 3.90
C ASP A 66 14.49 0.98 4.18
N ARG A 67 13.88 -0.04 4.82
CA ARG A 67 12.45 0.00 5.19
C ARG A 67 12.12 1.15 6.13
N VAL A 68 12.97 1.39 7.13
CA VAL A 68 12.78 2.53 8.05
C VAL A 68 12.83 3.85 7.31
N GLN A 69 13.77 4.02 6.36
CA GLN A 69 13.83 5.25 5.57
C GLN A 69 12.61 5.42 4.67
N TRP A 70 12.10 4.34 4.06
CA TRP A 70 10.91 4.41 3.21
C TRP A 70 9.63 4.73 3.98
N MET A 71 9.55 4.31 5.25
CA MET A 71 8.42 4.69 6.11
C MET A 71 8.44 6.17 6.51
N LYS A 72 9.58 6.89 6.43
CA LYS A 72 9.71 8.30 6.81
C LYS A 72 9.16 9.27 5.76
N VAL A 73 7.92 9.05 5.35
CA VAL A 73 7.19 9.88 4.37
C VAL A 73 5.87 10.36 4.95
N GLY A 74 5.36 11.50 4.45
CA GLY A 74 4.07 12.05 4.89
C GLY A 74 3.97 12.24 6.40
N ALA A 75 2.92 11.66 7.01
CA ALA A 75 2.64 11.74 8.45
C ALA A 75 3.71 11.09 9.35
N TYR A 76 4.58 10.25 8.78
CA TYR A 76 5.65 9.56 9.49
C TYR A 76 7.03 10.22 9.26
N ARG A 77 7.06 11.36 8.58
CA ARG A 77 8.28 12.17 8.46
C ARG A 77 8.58 12.76 9.84
N ASP A 78 9.83 12.59 10.28
CA ASP A 78 10.32 13.04 11.59
C ASP A 78 10.49 14.57 11.58
N GLU A 79 9.39 15.34 11.46
CA GLU A 79 9.37 16.81 11.45
C GLU A 79 9.08 17.38 12.84
N ARG A 80 9.64 16.79 13.91
CA ARG A 80 9.96 17.61 15.09
C ARG A 80 11.25 18.37 14.79
N GLN A 81 11.13 19.46 14.05
CA GLN A 81 12.10 20.53 14.14
C GLN A 81 11.92 21.14 15.54
N PRO A 82 12.86 20.98 16.50
CA PRO A 82 12.80 21.82 17.68
C PRO A 82 12.88 23.25 17.16
N GLY A 83 11.89 24.08 17.50
CA GLY A 83 11.97 25.50 17.23
C GLY A 83 13.32 26.00 17.70
N GLY A 84 14.15 26.42 16.74
CA GLY A 84 15.39 27.10 17.04
C GLY A 84 15.03 28.38 17.78
N GLU A 85 15.45 28.46 19.04
CA GLU A 85 15.65 29.74 19.70
C GLU A 85 16.74 30.50 18.93
N ALA A 86 16.36 31.61 18.30
CA ALA A 86 17.20 32.78 18.05
C ALA A 86 16.31 33.99 17.74
#